data_AF-X0W156-F1
#
_entry.id   AF-X0W156-F1
#
_cell.length_a   1.000
_cell.length_b   1.000
_cell.length_c   1.000
_cell.angle_alpha   90.00
_cell.angle_beta   90.00
_cell.angle_gamma   90.00
#
_symmetry.space_group_name_H-M   'P 1'
#
loop_
_entity.id
_entity.type
_entity.pdbx_description
1 polymer ?
#
loop_
_entity_poly.entity_id
_entity_poly.type
_entity_poly.pdbx_seq_one_letter_code
_entity_poly.pdbx_strand_id
1 'polypeptide(L)' 'NNPDLGEAREELDVDYAGEDLSIAFNARYVMDALNAVRAKEICLGFQDSMSPARIVPTDDDDTLAVVMPMRV' A
#
# COMPACT_ATOMS: atom_id res chain seq x y z
N ASN A 1 3.30 -31.23 -6.49
CA ASN A 1 2.82 -30.18 -5.57
C ASN A 1 3.82 -29.05 -5.65
N ASN A 2 3.57 -28.08 -6.55
CA ASN A 2 4.52 -27.01 -6.82
C ASN A 2 4.25 -25.87 -5.82
N PRO A 3 5.15 -25.58 -4.87
CA PRO A 3 4.94 -24.54 -3.85
C PRO A 3 4.79 -23.14 -4.45
N ASP A 4 5.27 -22.92 -5.68
CA ASP A 4 5.13 -21.64 -6.40
C ASP A 4 3.70 -21.40 -6.95
N LEU A 5 2.79 -22.37 -6.83
CA LEU A 5 1.41 -22.27 -7.28
C LEU A 5 0.59 -21.43 -6.28
N GLY A 6 0.83 -20.12 -6.24
CA GLY A 6 0.11 -19.19 -5.37
C GLY A 6 0.82 -17.87 -5.05
N GLU A 7 2.09 -17.72 -5.44
CA GLU A 7 2.80 -16.44 -5.29
C GLU A 7 2.54 -15.54 -6.50
N ALA A 8 2.06 -14.32 -6.24
CA ALA A 8 1.92 -13.27 -7.23
C ALA A 8 2.92 -12.16 -6.91
N ARG A 9 3.66 -11.70 -7.92
CA ARG A 9 4.58 -10.57 -7.81
C ARG A 9 4.27 -9.59 -8.92
N GLU A 10 4.07 -8.34 -8.53
CA GLU A 10 3.87 -7.22 -9.43
C GLU A 10 4.92 -6.15 -9.15
N GLU A 11 5.35 -5.47 -10.21
CA GLU A 11 6.27 -4.33 -10.14
C GLU A 11 5.55 -3.13 -10.77
N LEU A 12 5.58 -2.00 -10.07
CA LEU A 12 4.87 -0.78 -10.44
C LEU A 12 5.87 0.38 -10.44
N ASP A 13 5.82 1.20 -11.48
CA ASP A 13 6.56 2.46 -11.51
C ASP A 13 5.92 3.43 -10.51
N VAL A 14 6.73 3.95 -9.57
CA VAL A 14 6.30 4.87 -8.52
C VAL A 14 7.32 5.97 -8.32
N ASP A 15 6.85 7.16 -7.93
CA ASP A 15 7.71 8.25 -7.48
C ASP A 15 8.07 8.06 -6.00
N TYR A 16 9.19 7.39 -5.75
CA TYR A 16 9.71 7.14 -4.40
C TYR A 16 11.20 7.50 -4.29
N ALA A 17 11.51 8.45 -3.41
CA ALA A 17 12.87 8.93 -3.15
C ALA A 17 13.37 8.64 -1.72
N GLY A 18 12.64 7.79 -0.98
CA GLY A 18 13.03 7.36 0.36
C GLY A 18 14.02 6.19 0.35
N GLU A 19 14.39 5.72 1.54
CA GLU A 19 15.21 4.52 1.70
C GLU A 19 14.41 3.25 1.36
N ASP A 20 15.12 2.19 0.95
CA ASP A 20 14.52 0.89 0.67
C ASP A 20 13.73 0.38 1.89
N LEU A 21 12.46 0.05 1.67
CA LEU A 21 11.53 -0.32 2.71
C LEU A 21 10.72 -1.54 2.28
N SER A 22 10.55 -2.48 3.22
CA SER A 22 9.72 -3.67 3.02
C SER A 22 8.68 -3.74 4.13
N ILE A 23 7.40 -3.74 3.74
CA ILE A 23 6.26 -3.79 4.65
C ILE A 23 5.26 -4.81 4.12
N ALA A 24 4.74 -5.67 5.00
CA ALA A 24 3.61 -6.53 4.68
C ALA A 24 2.32 -5.88 5.15
N PHE A 25 1.31 -5.85 4.27
CA PHE A 25 -0.03 -5.38 4.59
C PHE A 25 -1.05 -6.49 4.40
N ASN A 26 -2.20 -6.35 5.05
CA ASN A 26 -3.36 -7.12 4.68
C ASN A 26 -3.86 -6.65 3.31
N ALA A 27 -3.67 -7.47 2.27
CA ALA A 27 -4.05 -7.13 0.90
C ALA A 27 -5.52 -6.73 0.76
N ARG A 28 -6.42 -7.31 1.57
CA ARG A 28 -7.85 -6.97 1.53
C ARG A 28 -8.10 -5.52 1.94
N TYR A 29 -7.43 -5.04 2.97
CA TYR A 29 -7.60 -3.65 3.42
C TYR A 29 -7.01 -2.65 2.43
N VAL A 30 -5.90 -2.99 1.78
CA VAL A 30 -5.34 -2.16 0.71
C VAL A 30 -6.33 -2.10 -0.47
N MET A 31 -6.86 -3.23 -0.92
CA MET A 31 -7.85 -3.27 -2.01
C MET A 31 -9.14 -2.53 -1.66
N ASP A 32 -9.66 -2.69 -0.43
CA ASP A 32 -10.88 -2.01 0.01
C ASP A 32 -10.68 -0.48 0.04
N ALA A 33 -9.51 -0.02 0.49
CA ALA A 33 -9.15 1.41 0.44
C ALA A 33 -9.06 1.92 -0.99
N LEU A 34 -8.35 1.21 -1.88
CA LEU A 34 -8.20 1.59 -3.29
C LEU A 34 -9.55 1.67 -4.02
N ASN A 35 -10.47 0.73 -3.75
CA ASN A 35 -11.80 0.74 -4.34
C ASN A 35 -12.68 1.92 -3.87
N ALA A 36 -12.36 2.53 -2.73
CA ALA A 36 -13.05 3.71 -2.23
C ALA A 36 -12.50 5.02 -2.83
N VAL A 37 -11.30 5.00 -3.42
CA VAL A 37 -10.67 6.16 -4.06
C VAL A 37 -11.41 6.52 -5.35
N ARG A 38 -11.70 7.81 -5.57
CA ARG A 38 -12.23 8.33 -6.84
C ARG A 38 -11.25 9.31 -7.50
N ALA A 39 -9.99 8.91 -7.57
CA ALA A 39 -8.87 9.67 -8.10
C ALA A 39 -8.06 8.80 -9.06
N LYS A 40 -7.27 9.44 -9.92
CA LYS A 40 -6.39 8.72 -10.86
C LYS A 40 -5.12 8.21 -10.20
N GLU A 41 -4.65 8.93 -9.20
CA GLU A 41 -3.39 8.68 -8.51
C GLU A 41 -3.59 8.84 -7.01
N ILE A 42 -2.84 8.04 -6.25
CA ILE A 42 -2.82 8.08 -4.79
C ILE A 42 -1.38 8.24 -4.29
N CYS A 43 -1.25 8.75 -3.08
CA CYS A 43 -0.01 8.75 -2.33
C CYS A 43 -0.10 7.76 -1.17
N LEU A 44 0.91 6.88 -1.08
CA LEU A 44 1.10 5.98 0.05
C LEU A 44 2.18 6.58 0.97
N GLY A 45 1.76 7.02 2.15
CA GLY A 45 2.64 7.58 3.17
C GLY A 45 3.15 6.50 4.12
N PHE A 46 4.47 6.33 4.19
CA PHE A 46 5.14 5.39 5.09
C PHE A 46 6.05 6.13 6.07
N GLN A 47 6.10 5.64 7.31
CA GLN A 47 7.01 6.15 8.34
C GLN A 47 8.09 5.11 8.68
N ASP A 48 7.69 3.89 9.00
CA ASP A 48 8.55 2.75 9.25
C ASP A 48 7.75 1.46 9.00
N SER A 49 8.39 0.29 9.12
CA SER A 49 7.76 -1.01 8.83
C SER A 49 6.69 -1.46 9.82
N MET A 50 6.56 -0.78 10.96
CA MET A 50 5.64 -1.11 12.05
C MET A 50 4.55 -0.04 12.23
N SER A 51 4.75 1.12 11.63
CA SER A 51 3.82 2.24 11.64
C SER A 51 2.70 2.08 10.60
N PRO A 52 1.50 2.62 10.87
CA PRO A 52 0.40 2.58 9.91
C PRO A 52 0.75 3.30 8.61
N ALA A 53 0.35 2.74 7.47
CA ALA A 53 0.42 3.43 6.19
C ALA A 53 -0.82 4.30 5.98
N ARG A 54 -0.60 5.52 5.48
CA ARG A 54 -1.68 6.42 5.05
C ARG A 54 -1.89 6.31 3.55
N ILE A 55 -3.16 6.25 3.14
CA ILE A 55 -3.56 6.25 1.74
C ILE A 55 -4.38 7.51 1.51
N VAL A 56 -3.91 8.39 0.64
CA VAL A 56 -4.57 9.66 0.31
C VAL A 56 -4.66 9.83 -1.21
N PRO A 57 -5.75 10.39 -1.75
CA PRO A 57 -5.78 10.87 -3.13
C PRO A 57 -4.71 11.95 -3.37
N THR A 58 -4.30 12.13 -4.61
CA THR A 58 -3.39 13.24 -4.99
C THR A 58 -4.11 14.56 -5.27
N ASP A 59 -5.42 14.48 -5.50
CA ASP A 59 -6.30 15.61 -5.80
C ASP A 59 -7.08 16.12 -4.58
N ASP A 60 -6.98 15.45 -3.43
CA ASP A 60 -7.60 15.79 -2.16
C ASP A 60 -6.69 15.39 -0.98
N ASP A 61 -6.50 16.30 -0.02
CA ASP A 61 -5.66 16.09 1.16
C ASP A 61 -6.39 15.31 2.28
N ASP A 62 -7.70 15.08 2.15
CA ASP A 62 -8.47 14.30 3.11
C ASP A 62 -8.00 12.83 3.13
N THR A 63 -7.69 12.34 4.33
CA THR A 63 -7.15 10.98 4.49
C THR A 63 -8.25 9.96 4.23
N LEU A 64 -8.10 9.19 3.13
CA LEU A 64 -9.08 8.18 2.75
C LEU A 64 -9.02 6.95 3.66
N ALA A 65 -7.82 6.44 3.95
CA ALA A 65 -7.65 5.23 4.74
C ALA A 65 -6.31 5.17 5.49
N VAL A 66 -6.32 4.41 6.58
CA VAL A 66 -5.13 4.03 7.33
C VAL A 66 -5.09 2.50 7.43
N VAL A 67 -3.98 1.90 7.02
CA VAL A 67 -3.81 0.44 7.04
C VAL A 67 -2.66 0.07 7.97
N MET A 68 -2.94 -0.80 8.93
CA MET A 68 -1.93 -1.31 9.86
C MET A 68 -1.04 -2.35 9.15
N PRO A 69 0.29 -2.29 9.31
CA PRO A 69 1.17 -3.33 8.81
C PRO A 69 0.97 -4.63 9.59
N MET A 70 1.26 -5.74 8.92
CA MET A 70 1.31 -7.06 9.51
C MET A 70 2.77 -7.45 9.76
N ARG A 71 3.01 -8.15 10.86
CA ARG A 71 4.28 -8.83 11.08
C ARG A 71 4.33 -10.06 10.17
N VAL A 72 5.38 -10.13 9.36
CA VAL A 72 5.80 -11.32 8.59
C VAL A 72 7.10 -11.86 9.15
#